data_AF-A0A4Z1IVB3-F1
#
_entry.id   AF-A0A4Z1IVB3-F1
#
_cell.length_a   1.000
_cell.length_b   1.000
_cell.length_c   1.000
_cell.angle_alpha   90.00
_cell.angle_beta   90.00
_cell.angle_gamma   90.00
#
_symmetry.space_group_name_H-M   'P 1'
#
loop_
_entity.id
_entity.type
_entity.pdbx_description
1 polymer ?
#
loop_
_entity_poly.entity_id
_entity_poly.type
_entity_poly.pdbx_seq_one_letter_code
_entity_poly.pdbx_strand_id
1 'polypeptide(L)'
;MFFNFLSGAHGVPWKFLFLCISALIMIHYMLVDIQLNDEAIPETPKVVEGAAIIPNPTPPKHAGSAGTFDEFKAMLGIFSGTETSNSEDASLSEDTTSSETLGPGHRLKKPFLGSKQDTRDDEYVSVCMAVKDQQKDLPEFFTHHYYHLGIKRFYIMDDGSDPPLSEMEDLGIPREHVTFQYFNKTEHTRYMQEHVYKLCVEKYRSNHTWMAFIDADEYLEMTGKENLNEFLESYEEDEHVGAVYVSWMTHSSAGLLSRPKSVRQAYIDCIWDGEGHNVQGKTIAKLSLYDGPNTVHQVRCKDGAIVVDENGIKAPVRRYSPTRNRIALHHYALKSREEYQEKVDRGNAMSDPKNWGFWDSVEGMAGIECLSMTEYYP
;
A
#
# COMPACT_ATOMS: atom_id res chain seq x y z
N MET A 1 1.17 47.71 1.79
CA MET A 1 1.73 48.86 1.04
C MET A 1 2.95 48.36 0.26
N PHE A 2 2.72 47.67 -0.86
CA PHE A 2 3.80 47.16 -1.71
C PHE A 2 3.34 47.30 -3.15
N PHE A 3 3.66 48.41 -3.79
CA PHE A 3 3.91 48.49 -5.23
C PHE A 3 4.49 49.87 -5.48
N ASN A 4 5.81 49.94 -5.44
CA ASN A 4 6.58 50.99 -6.09
C ASN A 4 8.03 50.49 -6.16
N PHE A 5 8.30 49.65 -7.15
CA PHE A 5 9.64 49.63 -7.73
C PHE A 5 9.50 49.30 -9.23
N LEU A 6 10.29 50.04 -10.01
CA LEU A 6 10.48 49.93 -11.45
C LEU A 6 9.56 50.81 -12.33
N SER A 7 9.78 52.11 -12.22
CA SER A 7 9.82 52.98 -13.40
C SER A 7 11.27 53.45 -13.57
N GLY A 8 11.85 53.28 -14.77
CA GLY A 8 13.12 53.91 -15.11
C GLY A 8 13.86 53.30 -16.30
N ALA A 9 13.66 53.91 -17.47
CA ALA A 9 14.47 53.88 -18.70
C ALA A 9 14.40 52.62 -19.61
N HIS A 10 13.68 52.80 -20.73
CA HIS A 10 13.65 51.95 -21.95
C HIS A 10 12.96 50.58 -21.87
N GLY A 11 11.90 50.45 -21.05
CA GLY A 11 11.06 49.26 -21.05
C GLY A 11 10.11 49.21 -22.23
N VAL A 12 10.22 48.19 -23.09
CA VAL A 12 9.20 47.85 -24.09
C VAL A 12 7.86 47.73 -23.37
N PRO A 13 6.79 48.43 -23.82
CA PRO A 13 5.49 48.33 -23.17
C PRO A 13 5.08 46.86 -23.07
N TRP A 14 4.62 46.39 -21.91
CA TRP A 14 4.25 44.98 -21.71
C TRP A 14 3.25 44.48 -22.77
N LYS A 15 2.39 45.39 -23.27
CA LYS A 15 1.49 45.16 -24.39
C LYS A 15 2.20 44.78 -25.70
N PHE A 16 3.35 45.38 -25.99
CA PHE A 16 4.19 45.02 -27.15
C PHE A 16 4.81 43.64 -26.98
N LEU A 17 5.28 43.31 -25.77
CA LEU A 17 5.82 41.98 -25.46
C LEU A 17 4.76 40.89 -25.64
N PHE A 18 3.54 41.14 -25.16
CA PHE A 18 2.42 40.23 -25.31
C PHE A 18 2.01 40.04 -26.79
N LEU A 19 1.98 41.12 -27.57
CA LEU A 19 1.70 41.06 -29.01
C LEU A 19 2.77 40.30 -29.79
N CYS A 20 4.05 40.53 -29.48
CA CYS A 20 5.16 39.82 -30.12
C CYS A 20 5.12 38.31 -29.82
N ILE A 21 4.87 37.92 -28.56
CA ILE A 21 4.76 36.51 -28.18
C ILE A 21 3.57 35.85 -28.90
N SER A 22 2.42 36.53 -28.94
CA SER A 22 1.23 36.01 -29.63
C SER A 22 1.47 35.83 -31.13
N ALA A 23 2.16 36.77 -31.77
CA ALA A 23 2.53 36.68 -33.18
C ALA A 23 3.51 35.53 -33.46
N LEU A 24 4.49 35.31 -32.58
CA LEU A 24 5.44 34.20 -32.70
C LEU A 24 4.76 32.83 -32.57
N ILE A 25 3.80 32.70 -31.66
CA ILE A 25 2.99 31.48 -31.51
C ILE A 25 2.17 31.25 -32.79
N MET A 26 1.52 32.27 -33.32
CA MET A 26 0.76 32.15 -34.58
C MET A 26 1.66 31.78 -35.76
N ILE A 27 2.85 32.37 -35.86
CA ILE A 27 3.84 32.02 -36.89
C ILE A 27 4.31 30.57 -36.71
N HIS A 28 4.55 30.11 -35.48
CA HIS A 28 4.89 28.72 -35.21
C HIS A 28 3.79 27.77 -35.70
N TYR A 29 2.52 28.06 -35.40
CA TYR A 29 1.39 27.24 -35.89
C TYR A 29 1.19 27.31 -37.41
N MET A 30 1.59 28.40 -38.07
CA MET A 30 1.52 28.53 -39.53
C MET A 30 2.71 27.91 -40.26
N LEU A 31 3.86 27.73 -39.59
CA LEU A 31 5.08 27.17 -40.18
C LEU A 31 5.33 25.70 -39.78
N VAL A 32 4.65 25.20 -38.75
CA VAL A 32 4.62 23.76 -38.43
C VAL A 32 3.59 23.11 -39.34
N ASP A 33 4.04 22.71 -40.53
CA ASP A 33 3.31 21.77 -41.37
C ASP A 33 3.26 20.42 -40.64
N ILE A 34 2.09 20.07 -40.10
CA ILE A 34 1.84 18.73 -39.57
C ILE A 34 1.80 17.78 -40.75
N GLN A 35 2.92 17.10 -41.02
CA GLN A 35 2.91 15.96 -41.92
C GLN A 35 2.20 14.80 -41.23
N LEU A 36 1.00 14.46 -41.71
CA LEU A 36 0.36 13.19 -41.42
C LEU A 36 1.20 12.10 -42.11
N ASN A 37 1.77 11.19 -41.31
CA ASN A 37 2.43 10.00 -41.85
C ASN A 37 1.39 9.11 -42.55
N ASP A 38 1.39 9.14 -43.87
CA ASP A 38 0.76 8.13 -44.73
C ASP A 38 1.68 6.90 -44.80
N GLU A 39 1.61 6.01 -43.83
CA GLU A 39 2.07 4.63 -44.00
C GLU A 39 0.87 3.68 -44.05
N ALA A 40 0.78 2.93 -45.15
CA ALA A 40 -0.30 2.02 -45.47
C ALA A 40 -0.29 0.77 -44.57
N ILE A 41 -1.41 0.52 -43.91
CA ILE A 41 -1.67 -0.71 -43.14
C ILE A 41 -2.14 -1.81 -44.12
N PRO A 42 -1.60 -3.04 -44.08
CA PRO A 42 -2.06 -4.12 -44.94
C PRO A 42 -3.44 -4.64 -44.50
N GLU A 43 -4.31 -4.88 -45.49
CA GLU A 43 -5.70 -5.29 -45.31
C GLU A 43 -5.86 -6.66 -44.62
N THR A 44 -6.76 -6.74 -43.64
CA THR A 44 -7.39 -8.00 -43.19
C THR A 44 -8.91 -7.95 -43.37
N PRO A 45 -9.58 -9.09 -43.64
CA PRO A 45 -10.90 -9.12 -44.28
C PRO A 45 -12.04 -8.84 -43.30
N LYS A 46 -13.08 -8.18 -43.83
CA LYS A 46 -14.35 -7.82 -43.18
C LYS A 46 -15.08 -8.99 -42.53
N VAL A 47 -15.49 -8.82 -41.26
CA VAL A 47 -16.68 -9.45 -40.68
C VAL A 47 -17.36 -8.50 -39.68
N VAL A 48 -18.53 -8.00 -40.11
CA VAL A 48 -19.79 -7.68 -39.39
C VAL A 48 -19.79 -6.69 -38.21
N GLU A 49 -20.51 -5.59 -38.44
CA GLU A 49 -20.97 -4.56 -37.50
C GLU A 49 -21.70 -5.13 -36.27
N GLY A 50 -21.25 -4.71 -35.09
CA GLY A 50 -22.00 -4.72 -33.85
C GLY A 50 -21.63 -3.47 -33.05
N ALA A 51 -22.46 -2.43 -33.13
CA ALA A 51 -22.25 -1.17 -32.43
C ALA A 51 -22.42 -1.35 -30.91
N ALA A 52 -21.41 -0.97 -30.13
CA ALA A 52 -21.55 -0.66 -28.71
C ALA A 52 -20.69 0.57 -28.38
N ILE A 53 -21.39 1.66 -28.05
CA ILE A 53 -20.85 2.94 -27.61
C ILE A 53 -20.27 2.76 -26.19
N ILE A 54 -18.97 3.01 -26.00
CA ILE A 54 -18.35 3.09 -24.67
C ILE A 54 -18.57 4.51 -24.13
N PRO A 55 -19.25 4.73 -22.98
CA PRO A 55 -19.34 6.05 -22.38
C PRO A 55 -18.09 6.37 -21.55
N ASN A 56 -17.67 7.64 -21.57
CA ASN A 56 -16.70 8.20 -20.64
C ASN A 56 -17.20 8.05 -19.18
N PRO A 57 -16.34 7.65 -18.22
CA PRO A 57 -16.75 7.51 -16.83
C PRO A 57 -17.06 8.88 -16.21
N THR A 58 -18.19 8.92 -15.51
CA THR A 58 -18.63 10.07 -14.70
C THR A 58 -17.95 9.97 -13.32
N PRO A 59 -17.48 11.07 -12.72
CA PRO A 59 -16.86 11.03 -11.39
C PRO A 59 -17.83 10.52 -10.30
N PRO A 60 -17.34 9.78 -9.29
CA PRO A 60 -18.18 9.18 -8.25
C PRO A 60 -18.86 10.23 -7.37
N LYS A 61 -20.12 9.93 -6.98
CA LYS A 61 -20.99 10.81 -6.16
C LYS A 61 -20.80 10.67 -4.64
N HIS A 62 -19.68 10.14 -4.17
CA HIS A 62 -19.42 9.91 -2.74
C HIS A 62 -18.10 10.49 -2.23
N ALA A 63 -17.66 11.63 -2.77
CA ALA A 63 -16.67 12.47 -2.08
C ALA A 63 -17.37 13.29 -0.99
N GLY A 64 -17.43 12.77 0.24
CA GLY A 64 -17.65 13.62 1.41
C GLY A 64 -16.45 14.56 1.56
N SER A 65 -16.68 15.84 1.90
CA SER A 65 -15.57 16.75 2.14
C SER A 65 -14.73 16.25 3.31
N ALA A 66 -13.41 16.13 3.13
CA ALA A 66 -12.48 15.90 4.23
C ALA A 66 -12.74 16.96 5.32
N GLY A 67 -13.12 16.50 6.51
CA GLY A 67 -13.45 17.37 7.63
C GLY A 67 -12.32 18.34 7.96
N THR A 68 -12.68 19.55 8.33
CA THR A 68 -11.73 20.65 8.55
C THR A 68 -10.88 20.43 9.82
N PHE A 69 -9.74 21.10 9.91
CA PHE A 69 -8.87 21.05 11.09
C PHE A 69 -9.57 21.49 12.39
N ASP A 70 -10.59 22.35 12.28
CA ASP A 70 -11.36 22.81 13.44
C ASP A 70 -12.40 21.78 13.90
N GLU A 71 -12.94 20.95 12.99
CA GLU A 71 -13.79 19.81 13.35
C GLU A 71 -13.00 18.74 14.11
N PHE A 72 -11.73 18.52 13.72
CA PHE A 72 -10.82 17.62 14.44
C PHE A 72 -10.49 18.13 15.86
N LYS A 73 -10.27 19.44 16.04
CA LYS A 73 -10.08 20.04 17.38
C LYS A 73 -11.33 19.90 18.26
N ALA A 74 -12.51 20.07 17.67
CA ALA A 74 -13.78 19.89 18.37
C ALA A 74 -13.99 18.44 18.84
N MET A 75 -13.58 17.47 18.03
CA MET A 75 -13.64 16.03 18.37
C MET A 75 -12.67 15.66 19.53
N LEU A 76 -11.51 16.32 19.61
CA LEU A 76 -10.52 16.11 20.68
C LEU A 76 -10.82 16.86 21.99
N GLY A 77 -11.95 17.56 22.10
CA GLY A 77 -12.37 18.22 23.34
C GLY A 77 -11.45 19.36 23.81
N ILE A 78 -10.61 19.91 22.93
CA ILE A 78 -9.71 21.02 23.28
C ILE A 78 -10.44 22.34 23.03
N PHE A 79 -11.30 22.73 23.97
CA PHE A 79 -11.72 24.13 24.11
C PHE A 79 -11.27 24.67 25.46
N SER A 80 -10.54 25.77 25.40
CA SER A 80 -10.19 26.61 26.53
C SER A 80 -11.44 27.27 27.11
N GLY A 81 -11.78 26.90 28.35
CA GLY A 81 -12.24 27.84 29.37
C GLY A 81 -13.73 28.23 29.43
N THR A 82 -14.30 27.85 30.59
CA THR A 82 -15.22 28.59 31.49
C THR A 82 -16.76 28.48 31.36
N GLU A 83 -17.32 27.88 32.44
CA GLU A 83 -18.64 28.09 33.10
C GLU A 83 -19.92 27.55 32.43
N THR A 84 -20.95 26.97 33.07
CA THR A 84 -21.27 26.43 34.43
C THR A 84 -22.66 25.76 34.32
N SER A 85 -22.91 24.66 35.06
CA SER A 85 -24.21 24.14 35.61
C SER A 85 -25.38 23.87 34.62
N ASN A 86 -26.13 22.77 34.64
CA ASN A 86 -26.80 22.07 35.76
C ASN A 86 -27.25 20.66 35.33
N SER A 87 -27.47 19.82 36.33
CA SER A 87 -28.00 18.46 36.35
C SER A 87 -29.41 18.29 35.76
N GLU A 88 -29.70 17.10 35.21
CA GLU A 88 -30.83 16.26 35.65
C GLU A 88 -30.71 14.81 35.10
N ASP A 89 -30.97 13.84 35.99
CA ASP A 89 -30.99 12.39 35.77
C ASP A 89 -32.21 11.93 34.96
N ALA A 90 -32.05 10.88 34.14
CA ALA A 90 -33.10 9.88 33.94
C ALA A 90 -32.52 8.55 33.38
N SER A 91 -32.83 7.48 34.10
CA SER A 91 -32.41 6.09 33.88
C SER A 91 -33.35 5.28 32.98
N LEU A 92 -32.76 4.26 32.32
CA LEU A 92 -33.29 2.92 31.96
C LEU A 92 -34.45 2.78 30.94
N SER A 93 -34.21 2.04 29.85
CA SER A 93 -34.72 0.65 29.67
C SER A 93 -34.23 -0.01 28.37
N GLU A 94 -34.21 -1.34 28.42
CA GLU A 94 -33.64 -2.34 27.50
C GLU A 94 -34.34 -2.52 26.14
N ASP A 95 -33.66 -3.34 25.33
CA ASP A 95 -34.15 -4.20 24.25
C ASP A 95 -34.56 -3.58 22.91
N THR A 96 -33.68 -3.75 21.92
CA THR A 96 -34.10 -4.40 20.67
C THR A 96 -32.91 -4.98 19.92
N THR A 97 -32.93 -6.30 19.78
CA THR A 97 -32.18 -7.07 18.78
C THR A 97 -32.46 -6.54 17.37
N SER A 98 -31.46 -5.93 16.73
CA SER A 98 -31.50 -5.66 15.29
C SER A 98 -30.49 -6.55 14.58
N SER A 99 -31.03 -7.62 13.99
CA SER A 99 -30.44 -8.43 12.93
C SER A 99 -29.95 -7.51 11.81
N GLU A 100 -28.63 -7.31 11.69
CA GLU A 100 -28.02 -6.67 10.54
C GLU A 100 -28.10 -7.61 9.33
N THR A 101 -29.09 -7.36 8.48
CA THR A 101 -29.17 -7.91 7.13
C THR A 101 -28.18 -7.17 6.24
N LEU A 102 -26.99 -7.75 6.05
CA LEU A 102 -26.09 -7.41 4.94
C LEU A 102 -26.78 -7.72 3.61
N GLY A 103 -26.71 -6.76 2.68
CA GLY A 103 -27.31 -6.83 1.34
C GLY A 103 -26.73 -7.96 0.46
N PRO A 104 -27.29 -8.15 -0.75
CA PRO A 104 -27.12 -9.38 -1.50
C PRO A 104 -25.73 -9.48 -2.15
N GLY A 105 -24.95 -10.49 -1.75
CA GLY A 105 -24.12 -11.24 -2.72
C GLY A 105 -22.61 -11.35 -2.51
N HIS A 106 -21.97 -10.66 -1.56
CA HIS A 106 -20.55 -10.90 -1.30
C HIS A 106 -20.37 -12.13 -0.39
N ARG A 107 -20.15 -13.30 -0.99
CA ARG A 107 -19.69 -14.46 -0.22
C ARG A 107 -18.25 -14.20 0.19
N LEU A 108 -18.02 -14.00 1.48
CA LEU A 108 -16.66 -14.00 2.03
C LEU A 108 -15.94 -15.28 1.57
N LYS A 109 -14.76 -15.11 0.98
CA LYS A 109 -13.74 -16.14 0.86
C LYS A 109 -13.46 -16.64 2.27
N LYS A 110 -13.96 -17.85 2.56
CA LYS A 110 -13.61 -18.53 3.80
C LYS A 110 -12.09 -18.69 3.84
N PRO A 111 -11.50 -18.71 5.05
CA PRO A 111 -10.16 -19.25 5.27
C PRO A 111 -9.91 -20.42 4.34
N PHE A 112 -8.81 -20.40 3.61
CA PHE A 112 -8.37 -21.53 2.83
C PHE A 112 -7.99 -22.64 3.81
N LEU A 113 -9.00 -23.34 4.35
CA LEU A 113 -8.86 -24.65 4.91
C LEU A 113 -8.66 -25.57 3.72
N GLY A 114 -7.43 -25.58 3.18
CA GLY A 114 -6.93 -26.45 2.12
C GLY A 114 -8.00 -26.99 1.17
N SER A 115 -8.06 -26.50 -0.06
CA SER A 115 -8.52 -27.40 -1.12
C SER A 115 -7.71 -28.70 -0.99
N LYS A 116 -8.33 -29.86 -1.21
CA LYS A 116 -7.59 -31.12 -1.24
C LYS A 116 -6.31 -30.88 -2.05
N GLN A 117 -5.15 -30.93 -1.36
CA GLN A 117 -3.79 -30.80 -1.90
C GLN A 117 -3.04 -29.45 -1.73
N ASP A 118 -3.06 -28.84 -0.53
CA ASP A 118 -1.79 -28.32 0.04
C ASP A 118 -1.58 -28.99 1.41
N THR A 119 -0.79 -30.07 1.39
CA THR A 119 -0.51 -30.92 2.54
C THR A 119 0.83 -30.58 3.19
N ARG A 120 1.44 -29.45 2.81
CA ARG A 120 2.75 -29.11 3.32
C ARG A 120 2.61 -28.27 4.58
N ASP A 121 3.01 -28.87 5.69
CA ASP A 121 3.41 -28.17 6.91
C ASP A 121 4.87 -27.67 6.77
N ASP A 122 5.36 -27.54 5.53
CA ASP A 122 6.67 -26.98 5.30
C ASP A 122 6.55 -25.47 5.46
N GLU A 123 7.42 -24.89 6.27
CA GLU A 123 7.53 -23.44 6.38
C GLU A 123 8.20 -22.91 5.10
N TYR A 124 7.69 -23.27 3.91
CA TYR A 124 8.29 -23.00 2.60
C TYR A 124 8.47 -21.51 2.36
N VAL A 125 7.44 -20.72 2.73
CA VAL A 125 7.45 -19.26 2.73
C VAL A 125 7.38 -18.76 4.16
N SER A 126 8.27 -17.81 4.48
CA SER A 126 8.23 -17.04 5.73
C SER A 126 8.03 -15.55 5.45
N VAL A 127 7.61 -14.80 6.46
CA VAL A 127 7.60 -13.32 6.45
C VAL A 127 8.61 -12.81 7.45
N CYS A 128 9.39 -11.82 7.06
CA CYS A 128 10.20 -11.03 7.97
C CYS A 128 9.81 -9.56 7.91
N MET A 129 9.55 -8.95 9.07
CA MET A 129 9.08 -7.58 9.15
C MET A 129 9.75 -6.82 10.30
N ALA A 130 10.05 -5.54 10.04
CA ALA A 130 10.45 -4.58 11.06
C ALA A 130 9.18 -3.90 11.59
N VAL A 131 8.93 -3.98 12.90
CA VAL A 131 7.68 -3.48 13.49
C VAL A 131 7.97 -2.70 14.75
N LYS A 132 7.20 -1.64 14.97
CA LYS A 132 7.21 -0.87 16.20
C LYS A 132 5.78 -0.46 16.53
N ASP A 133 5.33 -0.55 17.78
CA ASP A 133 4.05 -0.02 18.28
C ASP A 133 2.84 -0.25 17.34
N GLN A 134 2.70 -1.47 16.81
CA GLN A 134 1.63 -1.86 15.88
C GLN A 134 0.85 -3.10 16.36
N GLN A 135 0.73 -3.27 17.68
CA GLN A 135 0.00 -4.37 18.32
C GLN A 135 -1.43 -4.52 17.79
N LYS A 136 -2.09 -3.39 17.47
CA LYS A 136 -3.47 -3.37 16.95
C LYS A 136 -3.58 -3.84 15.49
N ASP A 137 -2.50 -3.76 14.71
CA ASP A 137 -2.50 -4.10 13.29
C ASP A 137 -2.16 -5.59 13.04
N LEU A 138 -1.30 -6.16 13.89
CA LEU A 138 -0.72 -7.48 13.68
C LEU A 138 -1.71 -8.65 13.67
N PRO A 139 -2.78 -8.72 14.51
CA PRO A 139 -3.68 -9.87 14.51
C PRO A 139 -4.39 -10.11 13.17
N GLU A 140 -4.87 -9.04 12.53
CA GLU A 140 -5.51 -9.13 11.20
C GLU A 140 -4.47 -9.45 10.12
N PHE A 141 -3.26 -8.89 10.22
CA PHE A 141 -2.14 -9.23 9.34
C PHE A 141 -1.84 -10.74 9.40
N PHE A 142 -1.67 -11.29 10.61
CA PHE A 142 -1.36 -12.70 10.81
C PHE A 142 -2.48 -13.59 10.33
N THR A 143 -3.71 -13.29 10.70
CA THR A 143 -4.90 -14.02 10.28
C THR A 143 -4.96 -14.11 8.75
N HIS A 144 -4.75 -12.97 8.07
CA HIS A 144 -4.77 -12.94 6.61
C HIS A 144 -3.71 -13.82 5.97
N HIS A 145 -2.44 -13.58 6.33
CA HIS A 145 -1.33 -14.28 5.69
C HIS A 145 -1.28 -15.77 6.07
N TYR A 146 -1.72 -16.14 7.28
CA TYR A 146 -1.70 -17.53 7.75
C TYR A 146 -2.85 -18.38 7.19
N TYR A 147 -4.08 -17.88 7.24
CA TYR A 147 -5.28 -18.64 6.87
C TYR A 147 -5.68 -18.48 5.40
N HIS A 148 -5.37 -17.35 4.76
CA HIS A 148 -5.79 -17.09 3.39
C HIS A 148 -4.66 -17.28 2.37
N LEU A 149 -3.40 -17.11 2.77
CA LEU A 149 -2.23 -17.34 1.90
C LEU A 149 -1.42 -18.57 2.27
N GLY A 150 -1.67 -19.18 3.42
CA GLY A 150 -0.97 -20.39 3.87
C GLY A 150 0.43 -20.17 4.43
N ILE A 151 0.85 -18.93 4.71
CA ILE A 151 2.18 -18.64 5.28
C ILE A 151 2.25 -19.11 6.73
N LYS A 152 3.20 -20.00 7.05
CA LYS A 152 3.28 -20.66 8.37
C LYS A 152 4.36 -20.11 9.31
N ARG A 153 5.16 -19.13 8.89
CA ARG A 153 6.23 -18.59 9.74
C ARG A 153 6.37 -17.08 9.61
N PHE A 154 6.34 -16.40 10.75
CA PHE A 154 6.50 -14.95 10.86
C PHE A 154 7.65 -14.61 11.81
N TYR A 155 8.57 -13.76 11.34
CA TYR A 155 9.67 -13.20 12.11
C TYR A 155 9.42 -11.72 12.36
N ILE A 156 9.11 -11.38 13.61
CA ILE A 156 8.80 -10.02 14.03
C ILE A 156 10.03 -9.41 14.67
N MET A 157 10.67 -8.51 13.92
CA MET A 157 11.82 -7.74 14.37
C MET A 157 11.30 -6.47 15.03
N ASP A 158 11.07 -6.55 16.33
CA ASP A 158 10.45 -5.51 17.15
C ASP A 158 11.47 -4.39 17.48
N ASP A 159 11.35 -3.25 16.79
CA ASP A 159 12.21 -2.07 16.91
C ASP A 159 11.78 -1.17 18.08
N GLY A 160 11.77 -1.75 19.28
CA GLY A 160 11.59 -1.03 20.53
C GLY A 160 10.15 -0.65 20.83
N SER A 161 9.19 -1.52 20.52
CA SER A 161 7.79 -1.32 20.92
C SER A 161 7.61 -1.25 22.42
N ASP A 162 6.56 -0.57 22.86
CA ASP A 162 6.21 -0.39 24.26
C ASP A 162 4.68 -0.56 24.47
N PRO A 163 4.22 -1.68 25.06
CA PRO A 163 5.00 -2.84 25.51
C PRO A 163 5.58 -3.66 24.33
N PRO A 164 6.60 -4.50 24.57
CA PRO A 164 7.14 -5.43 23.57
C PRO A 164 6.06 -6.27 22.88
N LEU A 165 6.15 -6.44 21.56
CA LEU A 165 5.13 -7.14 20.77
C LEU A 165 4.98 -8.62 21.16
N SER A 166 6.02 -9.20 21.76
CA SER A 166 5.98 -10.56 22.31
C SER A 166 4.97 -10.74 23.44
N GLU A 167 4.57 -9.65 24.09
CA GLU A 167 3.60 -9.66 25.21
C GLU A 167 2.14 -9.65 24.74
N MET A 168 1.87 -9.43 23.44
CA MET A 168 0.52 -9.55 22.91
C MET A 168 -0.05 -10.92 23.25
N GLU A 169 -1.24 -11.01 23.84
CA GLU A 169 -1.83 -12.30 24.24
C GLU A 169 -2.43 -13.04 23.04
N ASP A 170 -3.24 -12.33 22.25
CA ASP A 170 -3.91 -12.83 21.06
C ASP A 170 -3.21 -12.35 19.77
N LEU A 171 -2.78 -13.31 18.96
CA LEU A 171 -2.15 -13.07 17.66
C LEU A 171 -3.11 -13.38 16.49
N GLY A 172 -4.32 -13.85 16.76
CA GLY A 172 -5.25 -14.40 15.75
C GLY A 172 -4.84 -15.76 15.16
N ILE A 173 -3.60 -16.21 15.42
CA ILE A 173 -3.02 -17.47 14.93
C ILE A 173 -2.28 -18.20 16.05
N PRO A 174 -1.96 -19.51 15.90
CA PRO A 174 -1.16 -20.22 16.90
C PRO A 174 0.22 -19.60 17.10
N ARG A 175 0.59 -19.34 18.36
CA ARG A 175 1.79 -18.58 18.75
C ARG A 175 3.08 -19.22 18.24
N GLU A 176 3.12 -20.54 18.13
CA GLU A 176 4.26 -21.29 17.64
C GLU A 176 4.68 -20.93 16.21
N HIS A 177 3.84 -20.22 15.44
CA HIS A 177 4.15 -19.72 14.09
C HIS A 177 4.80 -18.33 14.07
N VAL A 178 4.89 -17.65 15.22
CA VAL A 178 5.41 -16.28 15.34
C VAL A 178 6.63 -16.24 16.25
N THR A 179 7.74 -15.75 15.72
CA THR A 179 8.98 -15.57 16.47
C THR A 179 9.26 -14.08 16.61
N PHE A 180 9.31 -13.60 17.85
CA PHE A 180 9.65 -12.21 18.15
C PHE A 180 11.14 -12.08 18.46
N GLN A 181 11.75 -11.02 17.93
CA GLN A 181 13.08 -10.57 18.31
C GLN A 181 13.02 -9.09 18.67
N TYR A 182 13.17 -8.80 19.96
CA TYR A 182 13.14 -7.44 20.49
C TYR A 182 14.50 -6.76 20.35
N PHE A 183 14.47 -5.51 19.89
CA PHE A 183 15.59 -4.59 19.85
C PHE A 183 15.27 -3.41 20.75
N ASN A 184 16.13 -3.11 21.71
CA ASN A 184 15.95 -1.96 22.58
C ASN A 184 16.06 -0.66 21.75
N LYS A 185 15.37 0.39 22.17
CA LYS A 185 15.47 1.74 21.58
C LYS A 185 16.93 2.24 21.48
N THR A 186 17.82 1.82 22.38
CA THR A 186 19.25 2.16 22.32
C THR A 186 20.04 1.40 21.25
N GLU A 187 19.51 0.29 20.75
CA GLU A 187 20.10 -0.52 19.67
C GLU A 187 19.67 -0.02 18.29
N HIS A 188 18.76 0.96 18.24
CA HIS A 188 18.29 1.54 16.99
C HIS A 188 19.45 2.14 16.20
N THR A 189 19.58 1.71 14.95
CA THR A 189 20.59 2.24 14.01
C THR A 189 19.92 2.98 12.86
N ARG A 190 20.66 3.88 12.21
CA ARG A 190 20.23 4.43 10.93
C ARG A 190 20.08 3.28 9.93
N TYR A 191 18.93 3.19 9.27
CA TYR A 191 18.55 2.06 8.39
C TYR A 191 18.27 0.76 9.15
N MET A 192 17.65 0.86 10.33
CA MET A 192 17.26 -0.28 11.16
C MET A 192 16.49 -1.35 10.37
N GLN A 193 15.61 -0.97 9.44
CA GLN A 193 14.87 -1.92 8.61
C GLN A 193 15.80 -2.83 7.78
N GLU A 194 16.80 -2.26 7.12
CA GLU A 194 17.78 -3.05 6.35
C GLU A 194 18.63 -3.93 7.26
N HIS A 195 19.00 -3.40 8.43
CA HIS A 195 19.76 -4.13 9.45
C HIS A 195 19.00 -5.38 9.93
N VAL A 196 17.72 -5.22 10.32
CA VAL A 196 16.93 -6.35 10.84
C VAL A 196 16.60 -7.36 9.74
N TYR A 197 16.37 -6.93 8.49
CA TYR A 197 16.16 -7.87 7.39
C TYR A 197 17.40 -8.74 7.14
N LYS A 198 18.60 -8.15 7.18
CA LYS A 198 19.84 -8.91 7.10
C LYS A 198 19.97 -9.92 8.24
N LEU A 199 19.76 -9.51 9.50
CA LEU A 199 19.82 -10.40 10.66
C LEU A 199 18.80 -11.54 10.59
N CYS A 200 17.60 -11.25 10.11
CA CYS A 200 16.54 -12.21 9.94
C CYS A 200 16.94 -13.34 8.97
N VAL A 201 17.50 -12.96 7.82
CA VAL A 201 18.04 -13.94 6.85
C VAL A 201 19.21 -14.71 7.45
N GLU A 202 20.17 -14.04 8.08
CA GLU A 202 21.34 -14.69 8.69
C GLU A 202 20.92 -15.79 9.69
N LYS A 203 19.85 -15.55 10.45
CA LYS A 203 19.38 -16.47 11.49
C LYS A 203 18.47 -17.59 10.97
N TYR A 204 17.63 -17.31 9.99
CA TYR A 204 16.50 -18.19 9.65
C TYR A 204 16.49 -18.71 8.22
N ARG A 205 17.43 -18.28 7.34
CA ARG A 205 17.40 -18.69 5.93
C ARG A 205 17.47 -20.19 5.67
N SER A 206 18.03 -20.97 6.60
CA SER A 206 18.15 -22.43 6.44
C SER A 206 16.82 -23.17 6.59
N ASN A 207 15.77 -22.50 7.08
CA ASN A 207 14.50 -23.12 7.43
C ASN A 207 13.44 -22.95 6.34
N HIS A 208 13.70 -22.10 5.33
CA HIS A 208 12.71 -21.67 4.34
C HIS A 208 13.34 -21.61 2.95
N THR A 209 12.53 -21.78 1.91
CA THR A 209 12.95 -21.51 0.53
C THR A 209 12.79 -20.03 0.21
N TRP A 210 11.65 -19.46 0.60
CA TRP A 210 11.29 -18.07 0.34
C TRP A 210 11.07 -17.27 1.61
N MET A 211 11.40 -15.98 1.55
CA MET A 211 11.10 -15.02 2.61
C MET A 211 10.56 -13.73 2.01
N ALA A 212 9.36 -13.34 2.43
CA ALA A 212 8.75 -12.06 2.11
C ALA A 212 9.23 -10.97 3.08
N PHE A 213 9.67 -9.84 2.54
CA PHE A 213 10.04 -8.65 3.31
C PHE A 213 8.97 -7.58 3.14
N ILE A 214 7.96 -7.60 4.01
CA ILE A 214 6.78 -6.72 3.94
C ILE A 214 6.53 -6.04 5.29
N ASP A 215 5.89 -4.88 5.27
CA ASP A 215 5.59 -4.06 6.44
C ASP A 215 4.23 -4.45 7.05
N ALA A 216 3.98 -4.11 8.32
CA ALA A 216 2.73 -4.49 9.01
C ALA A 216 1.45 -3.81 8.46
N ASP A 217 1.60 -2.83 7.56
CA ASP A 217 0.52 -2.21 6.81
C ASP A 217 0.41 -2.70 5.36
N GLU A 218 1.08 -3.80 5.00
CA GLU A 218 1.12 -4.36 3.65
C GLU A 218 0.57 -5.80 3.61
N TYR A 219 -0.39 -6.06 2.72
CA TYR A 219 -1.10 -7.34 2.66
C TYR A 219 -0.97 -7.95 1.27
N LEU A 220 -0.43 -9.16 1.19
CA LEU A 220 -0.35 -9.90 -0.06
C LEU A 220 -1.74 -10.38 -0.50
N GLU A 221 -2.01 -10.32 -1.80
CA GLU A 221 -3.19 -10.92 -2.41
C GLU A 221 -2.77 -11.75 -3.62
N MET A 222 -3.26 -13.00 -3.69
CA MET A 222 -3.24 -13.77 -4.93
C MET A 222 -4.41 -13.33 -5.81
N THR A 223 -4.13 -12.49 -6.80
CA THR A 223 -5.12 -12.01 -7.78
C THR A 223 -5.32 -13.01 -8.94
N GLY A 224 -4.35 -13.91 -9.12
CA GLY A 224 -4.43 -15.03 -10.04
C GLY A 224 -5.30 -16.18 -9.55
N LYS A 225 -5.26 -17.29 -10.29
CA LYS A 225 -5.98 -18.54 -9.93
C LYS A 225 -5.16 -19.50 -9.07
N GLU A 226 -3.87 -19.26 -9.01
CA GLU A 226 -2.88 -20.03 -8.26
C GLU A 226 -2.83 -19.58 -6.79
N ASN A 227 -2.41 -20.47 -5.90
CA ASN A 227 -2.04 -20.10 -4.54
C ASN A 227 -0.60 -19.55 -4.48
N LEU A 228 -0.19 -19.01 -3.33
CA LEU A 228 1.13 -18.40 -3.15
C LEU A 228 2.28 -19.39 -3.40
N ASN A 229 2.12 -20.64 -2.96
CA ASN A 229 3.14 -21.65 -3.12
C ASN A 229 3.32 -22.02 -4.60
N GLU A 230 2.22 -22.31 -5.30
CA GLU A 230 2.20 -22.58 -6.75
C GLU A 230 2.84 -21.43 -7.55
N PHE A 231 2.54 -20.18 -7.17
CA PHE A 231 3.14 -19.01 -7.78
C PHE A 231 4.66 -18.97 -7.62
N LEU A 232 5.17 -19.18 -6.40
CA LEU A 232 6.61 -19.14 -6.13
C LEU A 232 7.35 -20.33 -6.71
N GLU A 233 6.74 -21.51 -6.72
CA GLU A 233 7.27 -22.72 -7.39
C GLU A 233 7.46 -22.51 -8.89
N SER A 234 6.60 -21.71 -9.53
CA SER A 234 6.76 -21.37 -10.96
C SER A 234 8.08 -20.63 -11.26
N TYR A 235 8.76 -20.10 -10.24
CA TYR A 235 10.07 -19.46 -10.32
C TYR A 235 11.20 -20.27 -9.65
N GLU A 236 10.89 -21.43 -9.05
CA GLU A 236 11.86 -22.17 -8.26
C GLU A 236 12.95 -22.80 -9.13
N GLU A 237 12.55 -23.39 -10.27
CA GLU A 237 13.45 -24.06 -11.21
C GLU A 237 14.32 -23.08 -12.03
N ASP A 238 13.95 -21.79 -12.10
CA ASP A 238 14.80 -20.78 -12.74
C ASP A 238 15.86 -20.27 -11.77
N GLU A 239 17.09 -20.75 -11.96
CA GLU A 239 18.28 -20.33 -11.19
C GLU A 239 18.63 -18.85 -11.38
N HIS A 240 18.10 -18.19 -12.42
CA HIS A 240 18.31 -16.75 -12.63
C HIS A 240 17.32 -15.89 -11.82
N VAL A 241 16.29 -16.48 -11.21
CA VAL A 241 15.30 -15.75 -10.42
C VAL A 241 15.65 -15.84 -8.94
N GLY A 242 16.20 -14.75 -8.41
CA GLY A 242 16.59 -14.62 -7.00
C GLY A 242 15.50 -14.02 -6.12
N ALA A 243 14.53 -13.30 -6.69
CA ALA A 243 13.40 -12.76 -5.95
C ALA A 243 12.25 -12.37 -6.89
N VAL A 244 11.03 -12.34 -6.35
CA VAL A 244 9.85 -11.77 -7.00
C VAL A 244 9.50 -10.44 -6.35
N TYR A 245 9.32 -9.40 -7.16
CA TYR A 245 8.88 -8.07 -6.77
C TYR A 245 7.36 -7.98 -6.92
N VAL A 246 6.69 -7.64 -5.82
CA VAL A 246 5.24 -7.48 -5.76
C VAL A 246 4.91 -5.99 -5.69
N SER A 247 4.18 -5.49 -6.68
CA SER A 247 3.88 -4.07 -6.81
C SER A 247 2.79 -3.64 -5.82
N TRP A 248 2.97 -2.48 -5.20
CA TRP A 248 1.99 -1.93 -4.26
C TRP A 248 0.67 -1.57 -4.92
N MET A 249 -0.44 -1.87 -4.27
CA MET A 249 -1.75 -1.29 -4.51
C MET A 249 -2.10 -0.43 -3.29
N THR A 250 -1.82 0.87 -3.37
CA THR A 250 -1.86 1.76 -2.21
C THR A 250 -3.28 2.22 -1.93
N HIS A 251 -3.75 2.02 -0.69
CA HIS A 251 -5.04 2.47 -0.20
C HIS A 251 -5.01 3.92 0.30
N SER A 252 -6.10 4.65 0.07
CA SER A 252 -6.35 5.95 0.72
C SER A 252 -6.88 5.74 2.15
N SER A 253 -7.20 6.83 2.85
CA SER A 253 -7.87 6.76 4.15
C SER A 253 -9.35 6.35 4.08
N ALA A 254 -9.93 6.29 2.87
CA ALA A 254 -11.38 6.21 2.65
C ALA A 254 -12.17 7.29 3.42
N GLY A 255 -11.53 8.41 3.78
CA GLY A 255 -12.11 9.48 4.59
C GLY A 255 -12.35 9.12 6.06
N LEU A 256 -11.86 7.97 6.54
CA LEU A 256 -12.11 7.53 7.91
C LEU A 256 -11.31 8.35 8.92
N LEU A 257 -11.99 8.80 9.96
CA LEU A 257 -11.39 9.61 11.03
C LEU A 257 -10.86 8.77 12.18
N SER A 258 -11.53 7.64 12.48
CA SER A 258 -11.22 6.76 13.60
C SER A 258 -10.91 5.34 13.13
N ARG A 259 -10.18 4.58 13.95
CA ARG A 259 -9.77 3.21 13.65
C ARG A 259 -11.01 2.31 13.44
N PRO A 260 -11.16 1.65 12.28
CA PRO A 260 -12.20 0.68 12.04
C PRO A 260 -11.89 -0.65 12.71
N LYS A 261 -12.88 -1.53 12.78
CA LYS A 261 -12.69 -2.88 13.33
C LYS A 261 -11.76 -3.76 12.49
N SER A 262 -11.80 -3.61 11.17
CA SER A 262 -10.94 -4.34 10.22
C SER A 262 -10.40 -3.36 9.20
N VAL A 263 -9.09 -3.41 9.00
CA VAL A 263 -8.38 -2.63 7.98
C VAL A 263 -8.87 -3.06 6.59
N ARG A 264 -8.90 -4.37 6.33
CA ARG A 264 -9.22 -4.89 4.99
C ARG A 264 -10.66 -4.66 4.55
N GLN A 265 -11.59 -4.59 5.51
CA GLN A 265 -13.00 -4.34 5.22
C GLN A 265 -13.35 -2.85 5.09
N ALA A 266 -12.55 -1.96 5.68
CA ALA A 266 -12.90 -0.54 5.82
C ALA A 266 -12.21 0.36 4.79
N TYR A 267 -10.96 0.09 4.43
CA TYR A 267 -10.25 0.85 3.41
C TYR A 267 -10.47 0.17 2.05
N ILE A 268 -11.43 0.70 1.31
CA ILE A 268 -11.94 0.12 0.06
C ILE A 268 -11.62 0.95 -1.18
N ASP A 269 -10.79 1.99 -1.03
CA ASP A 269 -10.37 2.89 -2.09
C ASP A 269 -8.84 2.84 -2.24
N CYS A 270 -8.37 2.65 -3.46
CA CYS A 270 -6.96 2.67 -3.82
C CYS A 270 -6.63 3.87 -4.71
N ILE A 271 -5.39 4.35 -4.68
CA ILE A 271 -4.94 5.37 -5.62
C ILE A 271 -4.77 4.77 -7.02
N TRP A 272 -5.03 5.59 -8.04
CA TRP A 272 -4.83 5.26 -9.44
C TRP A 272 -3.34 5.02 -9.77
N ASP A 273 -3.09 4.11 -10.71
CA ASP A 273 -1.74 3.84 -11.23
C ASP A 273 -1.23 4.97 -12.13
N GLY A 274 -0.18 5.66 -11.68
CA GLY A 274 0.47 6.75 -12.42
C GLY A 274 1.85 7.03 -11.84
N GLU A 275 2.32 8.29 -11.91
CA GLU A 275 3.60 8.69 -11.31
C GLU A 275 3.59 8.79 -9.77
N GLY A 276 2.63 8.11 -9.12
CA GLY A 276 2.37 8.18 -7.69
C GLY A 276 3.09 7.11 -6.86
N HIS A 277 2.49 6.76 -5.72
CA HIS A 277 3.10 5.84 -4.75
C HIS A 277 3.14 4.38 -5.22
N ASN A 278 2.26 4.00 -6.16
CA ASN A 278 2.17 2.66 -6.74
C ASN A 278 3.38 2.25 -7.61
N VAL A 279 4.38 3.12 -7.80
CA VAL A 279 5.63 2.76 -8.50
C VAL A 279 6.59 1.95 -7.64
N GLN A 280 6.25 1.72 -6.37
CA GLN A 280 7.02 0.95 -5.41
C GLN A 280 6.32 -0.38 -5.08
N GLY A 281 6.92 -1.14 -4.18
CA GLY A 281 6.57 -2.52 -3.89
C GLY A 281 7.56 -3.14 -2.92
N LYS A 282 7.45 -4.45 -2.73
CA LYS A 282 8.34 -5.25 -1.89
C LYS A 282 8.77 -6.52 -2.60
N THR A 283 9.62 -7.30 -1.94
CA THR A 283 10.17 -8.53 -2.52
C THR A 283 9.90 -9.76 -1.66
N ILE A 284 9.66 -10.87 -2.35
CA ILE A 284 9.71 -12.23 -1.82
C ILE A 284 10.99 -12.86 -2.38
N ALA A 285 11.99 -13.07 -1.53
CA ALA A 285 13.32 -13.50 -1.96
C ALA A 285 13.51 -15.02 -1.84
N LYS A 286 14.16 -15.61 -2.85
CA LYS A 286 14.66 -16.98 -2.80
C LYS A 286 15.94 -16.98 -1.97
N LEU A 287 15.91 -17.63 -0.81
CA LEU A 287 16.94 -17.48 0.22
C LEU A 287 18.29 -18.11 -0.16
N SER A 288 18.30 -19.09 -1.08
CA SER A 288 19.53 -19.66 -1.63
C SER A 288 20.32 -18.64 -2.45
N LEU A 289 19.64 -17.71 -3.13
CA LEU A 289 20.22 -16.70 -4.00
C LEU A 289 20.27 -15.30 -3.36
N TYR A 290 19.82 -15.13 -2.12
CA TYR A 290 19.87 -13.85 -1.41
C TYR A 290 21.32 -13.45 -1.06
N ASP A 291 21.68 -12.20 -1.35
CA ASP A 291 22.97 -11.58 -0.97
C ASP A 291 22.83 -10.52 0.14
N GLY A 292 21.78 -9.71 0.10
CA GLY A 292 21.58 -8.64 1.08
C GLY A 292 20.44 -7.69 0.69
N PRO A 293 20.08 -6.72 1.53
CA PRO A 293 19.12 -5.68 1.16
C PRO A 293 19.75 -4.75 0.12
N ASN A 294 19.07 -4.50 -1.00
CA ASN A 294 19.42 -3.45 -1.95
C ASN A 294 18.84 -2.10 -1.50
N THR A 295 17.58 -2.14 -1.09
CA THR A 295 16.83 -1.08 -0.41
C THR A 295 15.86 -1.76 0.56
N VAL A 296 15.00 -1.00 1.23
CA VAL A 296 13.87 -1.57 2.00
C VAL A 296 12.76 -2.19 1.13
N HIS A 297 12.86 -2.05 -0.19
CA HIS A 297 11.89 -2.55 -1.16
C HIS A 297 12.43 -3.75 -1.95
N GLN A 298 13.75 -3.86 -2.12
CA GLN A 298 14.38 -4.87 -2.97
C GLN A 298 15.61 -5.51 -2.33
N VAL A 299 15.94 -6.71 -2.80
CA VAL A 299 17.13 -7.46 -2.41
C VAL A 299 18.19 -7.43 -3.51
N ARG A 300 19.45 -7.63 -3.13
CA ARG A 300 20.52 -8.06 -4.02
C ARG A 300 20.54 -9.58 -4.08
N CYS A 301 20.82 -10.11 -5.25
CA CYS A 301 20.92 -11.54 -5.49
C CYS A 301 22.37 -11.93 -5.84
N LYS A 302 22.73 -13.19 -5.56
CA LYS A 302 24.02 -13.80 -5.88
C LYS A 302 24.05 -14.31 -7.32
N ASP A 303 25.24 -14.64 -7.79
CA ASP A 303 25.48 -15.45 -9.00
C ASP A 303 24.81 -14.93 -10.28
N GLY A 304 24.58 -13.62 -10.36
CA GLY A 304 23.95 -12.98 -11.51
C GLY A 304 22.42 -13.12 -11.57
N ALA A 305 21.80 -13.75 -10.56
CA ALA A 305 20.36 -13.81 -10.44
C ALA A 305 19.74 -12.40 -10.30
N ILE A 306 18.48 -12.27 -10.69
CA ILE A 306 17.77 -11.00 -10.77
C ILE A 306 16.48 -11.03 -9.96
N VAL A 307 15.99 -9.83 -9.66
CA VAL A 307 14.63 -9.61 -9.16
C VAL A 307 13.72 -9.48 -10.37
N VAL A 308 12.63 -10.26 -10.41
CA VAL A 308 11.62 -10.22 -11.48
C VAL A 308 10.26 -9.77 -10.93
N ASP A 309 9.36 -9.32 -11.78
CA ASP A 309 7.95 -9.13 -11.42
C ASP A 309 7.16 -10.45 -11.52
N GLU A 310 5.84 -10.36 -11.30
CA GLU A 310 4.91 -11.47 -11.44
C GLU A 310 4.84 -12.13 -12.83
N ASN A 311 5.49 -11.57 -13.85
CA ASN A 311 5.57 -12.11 -15.21
C ASN A 311 6.98 -12.63 -15.54
N GLY A 312 7.90 -12.66 -14.57
CA GLY A 312 9.29 -13.07 -14.79
C GLY A 312 10.14 -12.02 -15.49
N ILE A 313 9.66 -10.78 -15.62
CA ILE A 313 10.42 -9.69 -16.24
C ILE A 313 11.21 -8.95 -15.17
N LYS A 314 12.48 -8.64 -15.46
CA LYS A 314 13.36 -7.91 -14.55
C LYS A 314 12.68 -6.67 -13.96
N ALA A 315 12.56 -6.63 -12.64
CA ALA A 315 11.92 -5.53 -11.92
C ALA A 315 12.90 -4.36 -11.72
N PRO A 316 12.55 -3.13 -12.12
CA PRO A 316 13.31 -1.93 -11.74
C PRO A 316 13.06 -1.57 -10.27
N VAL A 317 13.89 -0.71 -9.69
CA VAL A 317 13.68 -0.19 -8.31
C VAL A 317 12.37 0.60 -8.19
N ARG A 318 11.98 1.31 -9.26
CA ARG A 318 10.70 1.99 -9.40
C ARG A 318 10.02 1.56 -10.69
N ARG A 319 8.75 1.19 -10.59
CA ARG A 319 7.96 0.61 -11.66
C ARG A 319 6.74 1.46 -12.00
N TYR A 320 6.87 2.31 -13.02
CA TYR A 320 5.80 3.22 -13.46
C TYR A 320 4.58 2.52 -14.09
N SER A 321 4.72 1.26 -14.49
CA SER A 321 3.63 0.41 -14.98
C SER A 321 3.59 -0.86 -14.13
N PRO A 322 3.05 -0.78 -12.91
CA PRO A 322 2.95 -1.91 -12.01
C PRO A 322 2.02 -2.98 -12.60
N THR A 323 2.36 -4.24 -12.39
CA THR A 323 1.57 -5.40 -12.81
C THR A 323 1.13 -6.16 -11.57
N ARG A 324 -0.15 -6.52 -11.50
CA ARG A 324 -0.79 -7.15 -10.32
C ARG A 324 -1.86 -8.19 -10.71
N ASN A 325 -1.67 -8.88 -11.82
CA ASN A 325 -2.63 -9.84 -12.39
C ASN A 325 -2.55 -11.24 -11.77
N ARG A 326 -1.45 -11.58 -11.12
CA ARG A 326 -1.20 -12.84 -10.41
C ARG A 326 -1.03 -12.61 -8.91
N ILE A 327 -0.32 -11.53 -8.54
CA ILE A 327 -0.10 -11.16 -7.14
C ILE A 327 -0.06 -9.64 -6.94
N ALA A 328 -0.69 -9.15 -5.88
CA ALA A 328 -0.70 -7.74 -5.49
C ALA A 328 -0.24 -7.56 -4.04
N LEU A 329 0.27 -6.37 -3.70
CA LEU A 329 0.60 -6.00 -2.33
C LEU A 329 -0.22 -4.78 -1.92
N HIS A 330 -1.32 -4.99 -1.22
CA HIS A 330 -2.17 -3.91 -0.73
C HIS A 330 -1.46 -3.13 0.36
N HIS A 331 -1.16 -1.85 0.13
CA HIS A 331 -0.47 -1.00 1.09
C HIS A 331 -1.46 -0.04 1.75
N TYR A 332 -1.83 -0.32 2.99
CA TYR A 332 -2.69 0.54 3.82
C TYR A 332 -1.87 1.70 4.40
N ALA A 333 -1.34 2.53 3.51
CA ALA A 333 -0.31 3.50 3.83
C ALA A 333 -0.78 4.61 4.78
N LEU A 334 -2.04 5.01 4.65
CA LEU A 334 -2.66 6.06 5.47
C LEU A 334 -3.44 5.49 6.67
N LYS A 335 -4.39 4.59 6.39
CA LYS A 335 -5.46 4.20 7.32
C LYS A 335 -6.28 5.43 7.79
N SER A 336 -6.97 5.33 8.92
CA SER A 336 -7.77 6.45 9.43
C SER A 336 -6.87 7.61 9.87
N ARG A 337 -7.46 8.81 10.01
CA ARG A 337 -6.74 9.99 10.49
C ARG A 337 -6.10 9.78 11.87
N GLU A 338 -6.80 9.12 12.79
CA GLU A 338 -6.30 8.72 14.09
C GLU A 338 -5.05 7.83 13.97
N GLU A 339 -5.13 6.77 13.16
CA GLU A 339 -4.02 5.83 12.96
C GLU A 339 -2.83 6.46 12.24
N TYR A 340 -3.08 7.40 11.33
CA TYR A 340 -2.01 8.12 10.68
C TYR A 340 -1.27 9.03 11.64
N GLN A 341 -1.97 9.66 12.59
CA GLN A 341 -1.33 10.40 13.67
C GLN A 341 -0.47 9.45 14.54
N GLU A 342 -1.00 8.28 14.92
CA GLU A 342 -0.21 7.24 15.61
C GLU A 342 1.06 6.86 14.82
N LYS A 343 0.97 6.74 13.49
CA LYS A 343 2.11 6.47 12.59
C LYS A 343 3.14 7.59 12.55
N VAL A 344 2.70 8.84 12.50
CA VAL A 344 3.59 10.02 12.53
C VAL A 344 4.34 10.09 13.85
N ASP A 345 3.65 9.88 14.98
CA ASP A 345 4.23 9.95 16.32
C ASP A 345 5.21 8.80 16.59
N ARG A 346 4.90 7.61 16.08
CA ARG A 346 5.75 6.41 16.20
C ARG A 346 7.10 6.55 15.46
N GLY A 347 7.08 7.18 14.27
CA GLY A 347 8.20 7.21 13.33
C GLY A 347 8.36 5.93 12.51
N ASN A 348 9.53 5.73 11.90
CA ASN A 348 9.84 4.51 11.14
C ASN A 348 11.28 4.02 11.31
N ALA A 349 11.50 2.76 10.91
CA ALA A 349 12.77 2.05 11.00
C ALA A 349 13.84 2.54 9.97
N MET A 350 13.56 3.63 9.25
CA MET A 350 14.49 4.25 8.31
C MET A 350 14.99 5.63 8.75
N SER A 351 14.57 6.07 9.94
CA SER A 351 14.89 7.41 10.48
C SER A 351 14.42 8.56 9.55
N ASP A 352 13.38 8.33 8.75
CA ASP A 352 12.78 9.28 7.82
C ASP A 352 11.26 9.32 8.02
N PRO A 353 10.78 9.82 9.17
CA PRO A 353 9.39 9.71 9.56
C PRO A 353 8.46 10.37 8.55
N LYS A 354 7.34 9.70 8.25
CA LYS A 354 6.28 10.29 7.44
C LYS A 354 5.67 11.49 8.17
N ASN A 355 5.23 12.47 7.41
CA ASN A 355 4.53 13.65 7.90
C ASN A 355 3.20 13.82 7.17
N TRP A 356 2.41 14.82 7.55
CA TRP A 356 1.13 15.13 6.91
C TRP A 356 1.23 15.50 5.42
N GLY A 357 2.41 15.85 4.91
CA GLY A 357 2.62 16.03 3.47
C GLY A 357 2.53 14.72 2.67
N PHE A 358 2.90 13.57 3.28
CA PHE A 358 2.66 12.26 2.65
C PHE A 358 1.17 11.92 2.63
N TRP A 359 0.42 12.27 3.69
CA TRP A 359 -1.03 12.15 3.71
C TRP A 359 -1.67 12.95 2.58
N ASP A 360 -1.36 14.24 2.49
CA ASP A 360 -1.89 15.13 1.44
C ASP A 360 -1.52 14.62 0.03
N SER A 361 -0.32 14.05 -0.12
CA SER A 361 0.11 13.48 -1.38
C SER A 361 -0.69 12.26 -1.80
N VAL A 362 -1.09 11.38 -0.88
CA VAL A 362 -1.88 10.17 -1.20
C VAL A 362 -3.36 10.55 -1.39
N GLU A 363 -3.93 11.34 -0.48
CA GLU A 363 -5.33 11.81 -0.57
C GLU A 363 -5.59 12.71 -1.79
N GLY A 364 -4.57 13.43 -2.26
CA GLY A 364 -4.65 14.26 -3.46
C GLY A 364 -4.64 13.48 -4.78
N MET A 365 -4.41 12.15 -4.76
CA MET A 365 -4.42 11.32 -5.97
C MET A 365 -5.82 10.88 -6.34
N ALA A 366 -6.05 10.66 -7.65
CA ALA A 366 -7.31 10.07 -8.11
C ALA A 366 -7.49 8.67 -7.50
N GLY A 367 -8.66 8.41 -6.94
CA GLY A 367 -9.01 7.11 -6.35
C GLY A 367 -9.73 6.18 -7.32
N ILE A 368 -9.63 4.89 -7.06
CA ILE A 368 -10.41 3.80 -7.66
C ILE A 368 -10.96 2.91 -6.55
N GLU A 369 -12.10 2.29 -6.83
CA GLU A 369 -12.66 1.26 -5.98
C GLU A 369 -11.72 0.05 -5.91
N CYS A 370 -11.52 -0.49 -4.71
CA CYS A 370 -10.49 -1.45 -4.35
C CYS A 370 -11.03 -2.48 -3.33
N LEU A 371 -11.99 -3.28 -3.77
CA LEU A 371 -12.79 -4.16 -2.90
C LEU A 371 -12.22 -5.57 -2.69
N SER A 372 -11.15 -5.97 -3.39
CA SER A 372 -10.69 -7.36 -3.42
C SER A 372 -10.36 -7.91 -2.02
N MET A 373 -9.76 -7.08 -1.17
CA MET A 373 -9.41 -7.47 0.20
C MET A 373 -10.61 -7.63 1.13
N THR A 374 -11.76 -7.05 0.81
CA THR A 374 -13.01 -7.20 1.59
C THR A 374 -13.59 -8.61 1.50
N GLU A 375 -13.18 -9.39 0.50
CA GLU A 375 -13.66 -10.75 0.31
C GLU A 375 -13.12 -11.70 1.37
N TYR A 376 -11.99 -11.40 2.00
CA TYR A 376 -11.36 -12.28 2.98
C TYR A 376 -11.95 -12.07 4.37
N TYR A 377 -12.11 -13.16 5.12
CA TYR A 377 -12.52 -13.05 6.52
C TYR A 377 -11.46 -12.29 7.34
N PRO A 378 -11.86 -11.28 8.14
CA PRO A 378 -10.97 -10.44 8.93
C PRO A 378 -10.16 -11.24 9.96
#